data_AF-A0AAV4Z886-F1
#
_entry.id   AF-A0AAV4Z886-F1
#
_cell.length_a   1.000
_cell.length_b   1.000
_cell.length_c   1.000
_cell.angle_alpha   90.00
_cell.angle_beta   90.00
_cell.angle_gamma   90.00
#
_symmetry.space_group_name_H-M   'P 1'
#
loop_
_entity.id
_entity.type
_entity.pdbx_description
1 polymer ?
#
loop_
_entity_poly.entity_id
_entity_poly.type
_entity_poly.pdbx_seq_one_letter_code
_entity_poly.pdbx_strand_id
1 'polypeptide(L)'
;MSYRLGHAALISAVALAASINFASAQFGPSTAEEKQRALEEMLAEAAKPTTMLLDAYRNYLAARQCFDSRTGFALVYLTAQQMEEAKAQVKGIEAALLQKEPSLATDERWETANREEAAANDDIAELVYTGRGNVKELTYTEQGRRFCAIAVGWLRERYGDLYPDSRTVKKDF
;
A
#
# COMPACT_ATOMS: atom_id res chain seq x y z
N MET A 1 15.48 -7.65 25.29
CA MET A 1 14.76 -7.86 24.01
C MET A 1 14.14 -6.53 23.61
N SER A 2 14.66 -5.90 22.56
CA SER A 2 14.28 -4.55 22.14
C SER A 2 13.42 -4.67 20.89
N TYR A 3 12.14 -4.33 20.98
CA TYR A 3 11.21 -4.36 19.85
C TYR A 3 11.54 -3.23 18.88
N ARG A 4 12.08 -3.57 17.71
CA ARG A 4 12.12 -2.67 16.55
C ARG A 4 10.76 -2.72 15.86
N LEU A 5 9.85 -1.83 16.27
CA LEU A 5 8.64 -1.51 15.52
C LEU A 5 9.07 -0.90 14.17
N GLY A 6 8.77 -1.60 13.08
CA GLY A 6 8.97 -1.12 11.72
C GLY A 6 8.09 0.11 11.46
N HIS A 7 8.66 1.11 10.76
CA HIS A 7 8.03 2.39 10.47
C HIS A 7 6.72 2.30 9.65
N ALA A 8 6.35 1.14 9.12
CA ALA A 8 5.08 0.92 8.44
C ALA A 8 3.86 0.98 9.36
N ALA A 9 4.05 0.77 10.67
CA ALA A 9 2.99 0.93 11.67
C ALA A 9 2.52 2.39 11.84
N LEU A 10 3.30 3.38 11.39
CA LEU A 10 3.06 4.80 11.69
C LEU A 10 2.14 5.53 10.72
N ILE A 11 1.94 5.06 9.48
CA ILE A 11 1.10 5.76 8.50
C ILE A 11 -0.30 5.15 8.42
N SER A 12 -0.44 3.84 8.65
CA SER A 12 -1.76 3.27 8.96
C SER A 12 -2.37 3.98 10.18
N ALA A 13 -1.56 4.40 11.16
CA ALA A 13 -1.99 5.15 12.34
C ALA A 13 -2.67 6.51 12.07
N VAL A 14 -2.44 7.17 10.92
CA VAL A 14 -3.06 8.48 10.62
C VAL A 14 -4.47 8.32 10.05
N ALA A 15 -4.68 7.33 9.18
CA ALA A 15 -6.04 6.89 8.81
C ALA A 15 -6.75 6.27 10.03
N LEU A 16 -6.03 5.50 10.86
CA LEU A 16 -6.51 4.95 12.12
C LEU A 16 -6.97 6.03 13.10
N ALA A 17 -6.25 7.15 13.24
CA ALA A 17 -6.62 8.24 14.13
C ALA A 17 -7.91 8.97 13.69
N ALA A 18 -8.12 9.10 12.38
CA ALA A 18 -9.35 9.67 11.83
C ALA A 18 -10.56 8.73 12.02
N SER A 19 -10.38 7.43 11.83
CA SER A 19 -11.43 6.42 12.06
C SER A 19 -11.73 6.19 13.55
N ILE A 20 -10.71 6.24 14.42
CA ILE A 20 -10.88 6.11 15.88
C ILE A 20 -11.68 7.29 16.45
N ASN A 21 -11.46 8.52 15.97
CA ASN A 21 -12.21 9.69 16.44
C ASN A 21 -13.69 9.65 16.04
N PHE A 22 -14.03 9.05 14.90
CA PHE A 22 -15.43 8.89 14.50
C PHE A 22 -16.12 7.72 15.24
N ALA A 23 -15.42 6.59 15.44
CA ALA A 23 -15.97 5.41 16.12
C ALA A 23 -16.16 5.61 17.64
N SER A 24 -15.29 6.39 18.30
CA SER A 24 -15.37 6.70 19.74
C SER A 24 -16.53 7.61 20.13
N ALA A 25 -17.17 8.27 19.17
CA ALA A 25 -18.40 9.02 19.41
C ALA A 25 -19.65 8.10 19.49
N GLN A 26 -19.54 6.84 19.04
CA GLN A 26 -20.69 5.95 18.86
C GLN A 26 -20.60 4.65 19.67
N PHE A 27 -19.40 4.24 20.08
CA PHE A 27 -19.15 3.10 20.95
C PHE A 27 -18.34 3.56 22.16
N GLY A 28 -18.80 3.21 23.37
CA GLY A 28 -18.20 3.62 24.64
C GLY A 28 -16.71 3.25 24.79
N PRO A 29 -16.06 3.59 25.92
CA PRO A 29 -14.61 3.44 26.06
C PRO A 29 -14.20 1.96 25.91
N SER A 30 -13.54 1.63 24.80
CA SER A 30 -12.96 0.31 24.60
C SER A 30 -11.71 0.17 25.47
N THR A 31 -11.61 -0.94 26.18
CA THR A 31 -10.48 -1.26 27.05
C THR A 31 -9.19 -1.40 26.24
N ALA A 32 -8.04 -1.24 26.90
CA ALA A 32 -6.73 -1.43 26.26
C ALA A 32 -6.60 -2.85 25.67
N GLU A 33 -7.20 -3.85 26.33
CA GLU A 33 -7.23 -5.24 25.87
C GLU A 33 -8.07 -5.43 24.62
N GLU A 34 -9.23 -4.77 24.51
CA GLU A 34 -10.06 -4.80 23.29
C GLU A 34 -9.35 -4.14 22.12
N LYS A 35 -8.65 -3.01 22.34
CA LYS A 35 -7.83 -2.36 21.30
C LYS A 35 -6.69 -3.26 20.83
N GLN A 36 -6.03 -3.94 21.76
CA GLN A 36 -4.93 -4.85 21.45
C GLN A 36 -5.43 -6.06 20.64
N ARG A 37 -6.55 -6.68 21.04
CA ARG A 37 -7.14 -7.79 20.31
C ARG A 37 -7.58 -7.39 18.90
N ALA A 38 -8.24 -6.24 18.76
CA ALA A 38 -8.63 -5.72 17.45
C ALA A 38 -7.40 -5.49 16.55
N LEU A 39 -6.30 -4.96 17.09
CA LEU A 39 -5.06 -4.80 16.34
C LEU A 39 -4.48 -6.16 15.89
N GLU A 40 -4.45 -7.15 16.77
CA GLU A 40 -3.97 -8.50 16.45
C GLU A 40 -4.82 -9.17 15.36
N GLU A 41 -6.15 -9.04 15.44
CA GLU A 41 -7.08 -9.53 14.42
C GLU A 41 -6.86 -8.83 13.07
N MET A 42 -6.69 -7.51 13.06
CA MET A 42 -6.37 -6.76 11.84
C MET A 42 -5.04 -7.18 11.23
N LEU A 43 -4.01 -7.39 12.05
CA LEU A 43 -2.71 -7.86 11.58
C LEU A 43 -2.79 -9.28 11.03
N ALA A 44 -3.56 -10.16 11.67
CA ALA A 44 -3.80 -11.52 11.17
C ALA A 44 -4.54 -11.50 9.82
N GLU A 45 -5.55 -10.63 9.66
CA GLU A 45 -6.25 -10.45 8.39
C GLU A 45 -5.34 -9.91 7.28
N ALA A 46 -4.52 -8.90 7.60
CA ALA A 46 -3.56 -8.29 6.68
C ALA A 46 -2.41 -9.23 6.28
N ALA A 47 -2.20 -10.31 7.04
CA ALA A 47 -1.23 -11.36 6.75
C ALA A 47 -1.81 -12.49 5.87
N LYS A 48 -3.12 -12.52 5.60
CA LYS A 48 -3.71 -13.52 4.71
C LYS A 48 -3.26 -13.32 3.27
N PRO A 49 -2.94 -14.38 2.51
CA PRO A 49 -2.54 -14.27 1.10
C PRO A 49 -3.52 -13.48 0.24
N THR A 50 -4.83 -13.66 0.46
CA THR A 50 -5.90 -12.91 -0.21
C THR A 50 -5.78 -11.41 -0.02
N THR A 51 -5.58 -10.96 1.21
CA THR A 51 -5.46 -9.55 1.57
C THR A 51 -4.14 -8.99 1.06
N MET A 52 -3.03 -9.73 1.24
CA MET A 52 -1.71 -9.36 0.74
C MET A 52 -1.70 -9.11 -0.77
N LEU A 53 -2.35 -10.00 -1.55
CA LEU A 53 -2.40 -9.88 -3.00
C LEU A 53 -3.25 -8.68 -3.43
N LEU A 54 -4.42 -8.50 -2.81
CA LEU A 54 -5.29 -7.35 -3.09
C LEU A 54 -4.56 -6.02 -2.84
N ASP A 55 -3.90 -5.89 -1.68
CA ASP A 55 -3.10 -4.71 -1.35
C ASP A 55 -1.97 -4.48 -2.36
N ALA A 56 -1.26 -5.53 -2.75
CA ALA A 56 -0.18 -5.43 -3.73
C ALA A 56 -0.68 -4.92 -5.09
N TYR A 57 -1.82 -5.44 -5.57
CA TYR A 57 -2.43 -4.96 -6.81
C TYR A 57 -2.87 -3.50 -6.73
N ARG A 58 -3.50 -3.08 -5.63
CA ARG A 58 -3.89 -1.69 -5.43
C ARG A 58 -2.70 -0.74 -5.42
N ASN A 59 -1.64 -1.11 -4.72
CA ASN A 59 -0.41 -0.31 -4.68
C ASN A 59 0.29 -0.24 -6.04
N TYR A 60 0.25 -1.31 -6.83
CA TYR A 60 0.73 -1.29 -8.22
C TYR A 60 -0.10 -0.37 -9.11
N LEU A 61 -1.43 -0.40 -9.00
CA LEU A 61 -2.32 0.48 -9.77
C LEU A 61 -2.12 1.95 -9.40
N ALA A 62 -1.95 2.27 -8.11
CA ALA A 62 -1.59 3.62 -7.66
C ALA A 62 -0.21 4.06 -8.19
N ALA A 63 0.80 3.18 -8.17
CA ALA A 63 2.10 3.45 -8.77
C ALA A 63 2.00 3.69 -10.29
N ARG A 64 1.18 2.91 -10.99
CA ARG A 64 0.93 3.10 -12.42
C ARG A 64 0.31 4.48 -12.69
N GLN A 65 -0.69 4.89 -11.92
CA GLN A 65 -1.28 6.23 -12.04
C GLN A 65 -0.22 7.33 -11.86
N CYS A 66 0.67 7.17 -10.88
CA CYS A 66 1.78 8.10 -10.64
C CYS A 66 2.73 8.20 -11.83
N PHE A 67 3.10 7.07 -12.44
CA PHE A 67 3.96 7.01 -13.62
C PHE A 67 3.28 7.65 -14.84
N ASP A 68 2.03 7.27 -15.11
CA ASP A 68 1.28 7.72 -16.29
C ASP A 68 0.96 9.23 -16.22
N SER A 69 0.67 9.76 -15.02
CA SER A 69 0.22 11.16 -14.83
C SER A 69 1.16 12.24 -15.40
N ARG A 70 2.47 11.96 -15.42
CA ARG A 70 3.48 12.93 -15.83
C ARG A 70 4.52 12.34 -16.78
N THR A 71 4.16 11.28 -17.50
CA THR A 71 5.01 10.75 -18.57
C THR A 71 5.32 11.86 -19.60
N GLY A 72 6.60 12.07 -19.89
CA GLY A 72 7.07 13.10 -20.84
C GLY A 72 7.33 14.49 -20.24
N PHE A 73 7.07 14.70 -18.95
CA PHE A 73 7.38 15.96 -18.27
C PHE A 73 8.78 15.95 -17.65
N ALA A 74 9.35 17.15 -17.43
CA ALA A 74 10.67 17.30 -16.79
C ALA A 74 10.69 16.85 -15.32
N LEU A 75 9.57 17.04 -14.61
CA LEU A 75 9.36 16.51 -13.27
C LEU A 75 8.29 15.42 -13.32
N VAL A 76 8.64 14.24 -12.84
CA VAL A 76 7.79 13.04 -12.80
C VAL A 76 7.68 12.54 -11.37
N TYR A 77 6.58 11.85 -11.06
CA TYR A 77 6.41 11.24 -9.74
C TYR A 77 7.18 9.93 -9.60
N LEU A 78 7.15 9.11 -10.66
CA LEU A 78 7.92 7.87 -10.73
C LEU A 78 8.68 7.83 -12.05
N THR A 79 9.91 7.34 -11.99
CA THR A 79 10.73 7.05 -13.17
C THR A 79 10.32 5.73 -13.81
N ALA A 80 10.73 5.51 -15.06
CA ALA A 80 10.53 4.23 -15.73
C ALA A 80 11.17 3.06 -14.97
N GLN A 81 12.35 3.28 -14.37
CA GLN A 81 13.00 2.28 -13.53
C GLN A 81 12.15 1.92 -12.31
N GLN A 82 11.62 2.92 -11.59
CA GLN A 82 10.76 2.69 -10.42
C GLN A 82 9.47 1.93 -10.80
N MET A 83 8.92 2.20 -11.99
CA MET A 83 7.73 1.50 -12.48
C MET A 83 8.04 0.04 -12.83
N GLU A 84 9.19 -0.24 -13.47
CA GLU A 84 9.61 -1.63 -13.74
C GLU A 84 9.92 -2.40 -12.45
N GLU A 85 10.52 -1.74 -11.44
CA GLU A 85 10.70 -2.32 -10.11
C GLU A 85 9.34 -2.67 -9.46
N ALA A 86 8.37 -1.75 -9.48
CA ALA A 86 7.03 -1.99 -8.94
C ALA A 86 6.33 -3.16 -9.64
N LYS A 87 6.47 -3.25 -10.97
CA LYS A 87 5.94 -4.35 -11.78
C LYS A 87 6.60 -5.69 -11.45
N ALA A 88 7.92 -5.71 -11.25
CA ALA A 88 8.62 -6.91 -10.83
C ALA A 88 8.21 -7.34 -9.42
N GLN A 89 8.04 -6.40 -8.49
CA GLN A 89 7.63 -6.66 -7.12
C GLN A 89 6.23 -7.26 -7.04
N VAL A 90 5.23 -6.66 -7.72
CA VAL A 90 3.85 -7.21 -7.67
C VAL A 90 3.78 -8.61 -8.26
N LYS A 91 4.50 -8.88 -9.36
CA LYS A 91 4.59 -10.22 -9.96
C LYS A 91 5.25 -11.23 -9.03
N GLY A 92 6.33 -10.84 -8.34
CA GLY A 92 6.99 -11.71 -7.38
C GLY A 92 6.12 -11.98 -6.16
N ILE A 93 5.38 -10.98 -5.66
CA ILE A 93 4.40 -11.16 -4.59
C ILE A 93 3.34 -12.18 -5.01
N GLU A 94 2.71 -12.00 -6.18
CA GLU A 94 1.70 -12.93 -6.70
C GLU A 94 2.25 -14.35 -6.81
N ALA A 95 3.43 -14.53 -7.40
CA ALA A 95 4.07 -15.82 -7.54
C ALA A 95 4.36 -16.50 -6.18
N ALA A 96 4.90 -15.75 -5.21
CA ALA A 96 5.14 -16.27 -3.87
C ALA A 96 3.86 -16.65 -3.12
N LEU A 97 2.77 -15.90 -3.31
CA LEU A 97 1.49 -16.20 -2.68
C LEU A 97 0.82 -17.42 -3.34
N LEU A 98 0.87 -17.55 -4.66
CA LEU A 98 0.39 -18.73 -5.38
C LEU A 98 1.16 -20.02 -5.02
N GLN A 99 2.45 -19.92 -4.71
CA GLN A 99 3.21 -21.07 -4.19
C GLN A 99 2.70 -21.55 -2.83
N LYS A 100 2.22 -20.63 -1.98
CA LYS A 100 1.66 -20.94 -0.65
C LYS A 100 0.21 -21.38 -0.73
N GLU A 101 -0.57 -20.75 -1.60
CA GLU A 101 -2.00 -20.98 -1.78
C GLU A 101 -2.33 -21.05 -3.29
N PRO A 102 -2.19 -22.23 -3.93
CA PRO A 102 -2.41 -22.37 -5.37
C PRO A 102 -3.84 -22.08 -5.84
N SER A 103 -4.82 -22.11 -4.92
CA SER A 103 -6.23 -21.81 -5.19
C SER A 103 -6.57 -20.31 -5.09
N LEU A 104 -5.56 -19.44 -4.90
CA LEU A 104 -5.76 -18.01 -4.77
C LEU A 104 -6.38 -17.45 -6.06
N ALA A 105 -7.56 -16.83 -5.96
CA ALA A 105 -8.30 -16.28 -7.10
C ALA A 105 -7.67 -14.96 -7.61
N THR A 106 -6.55 -15.04 -8.32
CA THR A 106 -5.77 -13.87 -8.73
C THR A 106 -6.54 -12.91 -9.63
N ASP A 107 -7.30 -13.42 -10.61
CA ASP A 107 -8.08 -12.59 -11.54
C ASP A 107 -9.18 -11.80 -10.81
N GLU A 108 -9.94 -12.44 -9.92
CA GLU A 108 -10.96 -11.78 -9.12
C GLU A 108 -10.36 -10.69 -8.22
N ARG A 109 -9.18 -10.96 -7.63
CA ARG A 109 -8.46 -9.98 -6.81
C ARG A 109 -7.96 -8.81 -7.63
N TRP A 110 -7.49 -9.06 -8.85
CA TRP A 110 -7.07 -8.01 -9.78
C TRP A 110 -8.26 -7.12 -10.17
N GLU A 111 -9.38 -7.70 -10.54
CA GLU A 111 -10.60 -6.95 -10.86
C GLU A 111 -11.11 -6.14 -9.67
N THR A 112 -11.06 -6.72 -8.47
CA THR A 112 -11.42 -6.03 -7.23
C THR A 112 -10.51 -4.83 -6.98
N ALA A 113 -9.19 -5.00 -7.11
CA ALA A 113 -8.23 -3.90 -6.98
C ALA A 113 -8.51 -2.77 -7.97
N ASN A 114 -8.85 -3.08 -9.22
CA ASN A 114 -9.21 -2.08 -10.22
C ASN A 114 -10.47 -1.31 -9.84
N ARG A 115 -11.52 -1.99 -9.37
CA ARG A 115 -12.76 -1.33 -8.91
C ARG A 115 -12.51 -0.43 -7.70
N GLU A 116 -11.75 -0.90 -6.72
CA GLU A 116 -11.43 -0.12 -5.52
C GLU A 116 -10.56 1.10 -5.85
N GLU A 117 -9.56 0.97 -6.72
CA GLU A 117 -8.74 2.12 -7.14
C GLU A 117 -9.50 3.11 -8.03
N ALA A 118 -10.45 2.64 -8.84
CA ALA A 118 -11.36 3.51 -9.57
C ALA A 118 -12.24 4.31 -8.60
N ALA A 119 -12.85 3.63 -7.61
CA ALA A 119 -13.67 4.29 -6.59
C ALA A 119 -12.86 5.30 -5.75
N ALA A 120 -11.64 4.95 -5.33
CA ALA A 120 -10.74 5.85 -4.60
C ALA A 120 -10.33 7.08 -5.43
N ASN A 121 -10.34 6.97 -6.77
CA ASN A 121 -10.08 8.10 -7.65
C ASN A 121 -11.29 9.03 -7.79
N ASP A 122 -12.50 8.62 -7.39
CA ASP A 122 -13.71 9.44 -7.43
C ASP A 122 -14.13 9.96 -6.05
N ASP A 123 -13.55 9.45 -4.97
CA ASP A 123 -13.78 9.91 -3.61
C ASP A 123 -13.03 11.22 -3.32
N ILE A 124 -13.78 12.31 -3.12
CA ILE A 124 -13.24 13.65 -2.85
C ILE A 124 -12.35 13.66 -1.60
N ALA A 125 -12.72 12.92 -0.54
CA ALA A 125 -11.93 12.88 0.68
C ALA A 125 -10.56 12.24 0.40
N GLU A 126 -10.54 11.11 -0.30
CA GLU A 126 -9.30 10.43 -0.70
C GLU A 126 -8.41 11.33 -1.56
N LEU A 127 -9.00 12.04 -2.53
CA LEU A 127 -8.25 12.95 -3.41
C LEU A 127 -7.53 14.06 -2.64
N VAL A 128 -8.21 14.66 -1.65
CA VAL A 128 -7.69 15.80 -0.88
C VAL A 128 -6.66 15.36 0.16
N TYR A 129 -6.93 14.29 0.91
CA TYR A 129 -6.08 13.91 2.04
C TYR A 129 -4.78 13.21 1.62
N THR A 130 -4.84 12.33 0.63
CA THR A 130 -3.70 11.46 0.32
C THR A 130 -2.67 12.10 -0.59
N GLY A 131 -3.07 13.12 -1.36
CA GLY A 131 -2.27 13.67 -2.45
C GLY A 131 -2.60 13.09 -3.83
N ARG A 132 -3.47 12.07 -3.88
CA ARG A 132 -3.98 11.45 -5.12
C ARG A 132 -4.64 12.46 -6.06
N GLY A 133 -5.32 13.49 -5.54
CA GLY A 133 -5.90 14.57 -6.34
C GLY A 133 -4.87 15.28 -7.22
N ASN A 134 -3.70 15.60 -6.67
CA ASN A 134 -2.62 16.24 -7.43
C ASN A 134 -2.11 15.35 -8.58
N VAL A 135 -2.05 14.03 -8.36
CA VAL A 135 -1.67 13.06 -9.38
C VAL A 135 -2.74 12.98 -10.48
N LYS A 136 -4.03 12.95 -10.10
CA LYS A 136 -5.16 12.96 -11.04
C LYS A 136 -5.20 14.23 -11.89
N GLU A 137 -4.88 15.39 -11.30
CA GLU A 137 -4.81 16.70 -11.97
C GLU A 137 -3.51 16.92 -12.74
N LEU A 138 -2.61 15.92 -12.78
CA LEU A 138 -1.30 15.98 -13.45
C LEU A 138 -0.38 17.10 -12.92
N THR A 139 -0.65 17.62 -11.72
CA THR A 139 0.13 18.70 -11.09
C THR A 139 1.20 18.10 -10.22
N TYR A 140 2.46 18.51 -10.37
CA TYR A 140 3.54 18.03 -9.51
C TYR A 140 3.53 18.77 -8.16
N THR A 141 3.26 18.07 -7.07
CA THR A 141 3.30 18.61 -5.71
C THR A 141 4.01 17.68 -4.74
N GLU A 142 4.47 18.21 -3.62
CA GLU A 142 5.09 17.41 -2.55
C GLU A 142 4.13 16.36 -1.98
N GLN A 143 2.83 16.68 -1.90
CA GLN A 143 1.81 15.74 -1.44
C GLN A 143 1.60 14.59 -2.43
N GLY A 144 1.48 14.89 -3.74
CA GLY A 144 1.42 13.86 -4.77
C GLY A 144 2.69 13.00 -4.82
N ARG A 145 3.86 13.62 -4.62
CA ARG A 145 5.14 12.89 -4.55
C ARG A 145 5.16 11.92 -3.37
N ARG A 146 4.67 12.36 -2.21
CA ARG A 146 4.55 11.50 -1.02
C ARG A 146 3.60 10.33 -1.27
N PHE A 147 2.43 10.58 -1.87
CA PHE A 147 1.49 9.52 -2.27
C PHE A 147 2.17 8.47 -3.15
N CYS A 148 2.85 8.91 -4.21
CA CYS A 148 3.52 8.01 -5.14
C CYS A 148 4.68 7.24 -4.51
N ALA A 149 5.46 7.88 -3.63
CA ALA A 149 6.52 7.22 -2.89
C ALA A 149 5.98 6.17 -1.91
N ILE A 150 4.83 6.42 -1.29
CA ILE A 150 4.15 5.47 -0.41
C ILE A 150 3.65 4.25 -1.20
N ALA A 151 3.02 4.46 -2.37
CA ALA A 151 2.50 3.37 -3.21
C ALA A 151 3.61 2.35 -3.58
N VAL A 152 4.76 2.83 -4.08
CA VAL A 152 5.90 1.94 -4.38
C VAL A 152 6.61 1.45 -3.12
N GLY A 153 6.55 2.20 -2.03
CA GLY A 153 7.11 1.82 -0.73
C GLY A 153 6.43 0.58 -0.16
N TRP A 154 5.09 0.54 -0.19
CA TRP A 154 4.32 -0.60 0.29
C TRP A 154 4.51 -1.85 -0.56
N LEU A 155 4.67 -1.73 -1.88
CA LEU A 155 5.08 -2.85 -2.74
C LEU A 155 6.45 -3.40 -2.33
N ARG A 156 7.44 -2.53 -2.18
CA ARG A 156 8.79 -2.92 -1.77
C ARG A 156 8.80 -3.60 -0.40
N GLU A 157 8.03 -3.05 0.54
CA GLU A 157 7.89 -3.62 1.87
C GLU A 157 7.30 -5.03 1.78
N ARG A 158 6.12 -5.18 1.16
CA ARG A 158 5.44 -6.47 1.04
C ARG A 158 6.28 -7.50 0.31
N TYR A 159 6.99 -7.09 -0.74
CA TYR A 159 7.94 -7.94 -1.46
C TYR A 159 9.05 -8.42 -0.52
N GLY A 160 9.64 -7.52 0.28
CA GLY A 160 10.68 -7.88 1.22
C GLY A 160 10.23 -8.77 2.39
N ASP A 161 8.93 -8.82 2.72
CA ASP A 161 8.39 -9.79 3.69
C ASP A 161 8.37 -11.22 3.13
N LEU A 162 8.19 -11.35 1.81
CA LEU A 162 8.21 -12.63 1.11
C LEU A 162 9.63 -13.03 0.68
N TYR A 163 10.50 -12.05 0.47
CA TYR A 163 11.89 -12.23 0.04
C TYR A 163 12.84 -11.43 0.96
N PRO A 164 13.10 -11.89 2.20
CA PRO A 164 13.91 -11.13 3.16
C PRO A 164 15.31 -10.76 2.66
N ASP A 165 15.92 -11.63 1.86
CA ASP A 165 17.23 -11.41 1.24
C ASP A 165 17.25 -10.20 0.30
N SER A 166 16.11 -9.80 -0.26
CA SER A 166 16.01 -8.63 -1.14
C SER A 166 16.21 -7.31 -0.39
N ARG A 167 16.14 -7.32 0.95
CA ARG A 167 16.42 -6.15 1.80
C ARG A 167 17.90 -6.02 2.14
N THR A 168 18.69 -7.07 1.91
CA THR A 168 20.11 -7.06 2.26
C THR A 168 20.95 -6.56 1.09
N VAL A 169 21.63 -5.43 1.28
CA VAL A 169 22.65 -4.98 0.33
C VAL A 169 23.89 -5.83 0.56
N LYS A 170 24.21 -6.70 -0.40
CA LYS A 170 25.47 -7.44 -0.39
C LYS A 170 26.59 -6.47 -0.77
N LYS A 171 27.67 -6.45 0.01
CA LYS A 171 28.87 -5.68 -0.31
C LYS A 171 29.45 -6.20 -1.62
N ASP A 172 29.49 -5.36 -2.64
CA ASP A 172 29.93 -5.67 -4.01
C ASP A 172 31.14 -4.83 -4.46
N PHE A 173 31.82 -4.19 -3.50
CA PHE A 173 33.06 -3.40 -3.66
C PHE A 173 34.07 -3.69 -2.54
#